data_AF-A0A7C9EA63-F1
#
_entry.id   AF-A0A7C9EA63-F1
#
_cell.length_a   1.000
_cell.length_b   1.000
_cell.length_c   1.000
_cell.angle_alpha   90.00
_cell.angle_beta   90.00
_cell.angle_gamma   90.00
#
_symmetry.space_group_name_H-M   'P 1'
#
loop_
_entity.id
_entity.type
_entity.pdbx_description
1 polymer ?
#
loop_
_entity_poly.entity_id
_entity_poly.type
_entity_poly.pdbx_seq_one_letter_code
_entity_poly.pdbx_strand_id
1 'polypeptide(L)'
;MSISSTQTVQCGVRGSLDPPCNAVGFIDRLLLGESHLYQRPVYRRVKECSENSPDYGPLPANAPGWCLAPFDPEGILSSLMAAVTCFVGLHFGQIIAHFKDHMQRMSLWSMSAFPLLVSGYILQTLGMPLSKPLYTL
;
A
#
# COMPACT_ATOMS: atom_id res chain seq x y z
N MET A 1 -16.31 10.93 -28.91
CA MET A 1 -16.99 9.69 -28.46
C MET A 1 -16.32 9.28 -27.15
N SER A 2 -16.98 9.56 -26.03
CA SER A 2 -16.44 9.35 -24.68
C SER A 2 -16.49 7.86 -24.34
N ILE A 3 -15.36 7.17 -24.49
CA ILE A 3 -15.21 5.79 -24.03
C ILE A 3 -15.04 5.84 -22.51
N SER A 4 -16.15 5.79 -21.78
CA SER A 4 -16.13 5.39 -20.37
C SER A 4 -16.00 3.87 -20.35
N SER A 5 -14.77 3.38 -20.42
CA SER A 5 -14.47 1.97 -20.17
C SER A 5 -13.76 1.86 -18.83
N THR A 6 -14.52 1.64 -17.76
CA THR A 6 -13.99 0.97 -16.58
C THR A 6 -13.53 -0.41 -17.04
N GLN A 7 -12.25 -0.52 -17.40
CA GLN A 7 -11.66 -1.78 -17.80
C GLN A 7 -11.46 -2.60 -16.53
N THR A 8 -12.29 -3.63 -16.37
CA THR A 8 -12.12 -4.63 -15.32
C THR A 8 -10.74 -5.24 -15.45
N VAL A 9 -9.92 -5.07 -14.43
CA VAL A 9 -8.53 -5.54 -14.42
C VAL A 9 -8.54 -7.06 -14.27
N GLN A 10 -8.29 -7.77 -15.37
CA GLN A 10 -8.13 -9.23 -15.35
C GLN A 10 -6.69 -9.54 -14.93
N CYS A 11 -6.47 -9.65 -13.63
CA CYS A 11 -5.21 -10.12 -13.08
C CYS A 11 -5.13 -11.64 -13.20
N GLY A 12 -3.95 -12.17 -13.52
CA GLY A 12 -3.72 -13.61 -13.50
C GLY A 12 -3.96 -14.19 -12.10
N VAL A 13 -4.40 -15.44 -12.02
CA VAL A 13 -4.69 -16.17 -10.76
C VAL A 13 -3.46 -16.43 -9.87
N ARG A 14 -2.24 -16.11 -10.34
CA ARG A 14 -0.99 -16.35 -9.60
C ARG A 14 -0.14 -15.09 -9.56
N GLY A 15 0.04 -14.53 -8.37
CA GLY A 15 1.15 -13.66 -7.94
C GLY A 15 1.71 -12.67 -8.98
N SER A 16 0.86 -11.96 -9.72
CA SER A 16 1.31 -10.90 -10.61
C SER A 16 1.85 -9.76 -9.75
N LEU A 17 3.13 -9.42 -9.95
CA LEU A 17 3.79 -8.27 -9.33
C LEU A 17 3.49 -6.97 -10.08
N ASP A 18 2.60 -7.01 -11.09
CA ASP A 18 2.21 -5.83 -11.84
C ASP A 18 1.57 -4.81 -10.87
N PRO A 19 1.82 -3.50 -11.04
CA PRO A 19 1.42 -2.49 -10.08
C PRO A 19 -0.05 -2.57 -9.62
N PRO A 20 -1.05 -2.80 -10.50
CA PRO A 20 -2.44 -2.90 -10.08
C PRO A 20 -2.90 -4.28 -9.62
N CYS A 21 -2.14 -5.35 -9.88
CA CYS A 21 -2.55 -6.74 -9.64
C CYS A 21 -2.01 -7.34 -8.33
N ASN A 22 -1.57 -6.47 -7.42
CA ASN A 22 -1.16 -6.85 -6.09
C ASN A 22 -2.37 -7.13 -5.16
N ALA A 23 -2.11 -7.82 -4.04
CA ALA A 23 -3.16 -8.21 -3.08
C ALA A 23 -3.93 -7.01 -2.48
N VAL A 24 -3.27 -5.87 -2.29
CA VAL A 24 -3.90 -4.64 -1.74
C VAL A 24 -4.96 -4.14 -2.71
N GLY A 25 -4.58 -3.95 -3.98
CA GLY A 25 -5.51 -3.53 -5.03
C GLY A 25 -6.64 -4.53 -5.26
N PHE A 26 -6.42 -5.84 -5.06
CA PHE A 26 -7.50 -6.83 -5.13
C PHE A 26 -8.53 -6.63 -4.01
N ILE A 27 -8.06 -6.49 -2.76
CA ILE A 27 -8.93 -6.29 -1.59
C ILE A 27 -9.70 -4.97 -1.70
N ASP A 28 -9.04 -3.89 -2.11
CA ASP A 28 -9.68 -2.59 -2.25
C ASP A 28 -10.74 -2.59 -3.37
N ARG A 29 -10.50 -3.26 -4.51
CA ARG A 29 -11.53 -3.43 -5.56
C ARG A 29 -12.71 -4.27 -5.08
N LEU A 30 -12.45 -5.32 -4.31
CA LEU A 30 -13.48 -6.21 -3.79
C LEU A 30 -14.39 -5.51 -2.77
N LEU A 31 -13.82 -4.68 -1.90
CA LEU A 31 -14.55 -4.07 -0.77
C LEU A 31 -15.06 -2.66 -1.07
N LEU A 32 -14.25 -1.80 -1.69
CA LEU A 32 -14.61 -0.40 -2.00
C LEU A 32 -15.25 -0.25 -3.39
N GLY A 33 -14.95 -1.18 -4.31
CA GLY A 33 -15.35 -1.10 -5.71
C GLY A 33 -14.41 -0.22 -6.55
N GLU A 34 -14.36 -0.50 -7.86
CA GLU A 34 -13.44 0.20 -8.79
C GLU A 34 -13.71 1.70 -8.90
N SER A 35 -14.94 2.16 -8.68
CA SER A 35 -15.31 3.57 -8.73
C SER A 35 -14.75 4.40 -7.57
N HIS A 36 -14.47 3.77 -6.43
CA HIS A 36 -13.90 4.45 -5.26
C HIS A 36 -12.39 4.62 -5.37
N LEU A 37 -11.74 3.82 -6.22
CA LEU A 37 -10.29 3.84 -6.38
C LEU A 37 -9.82 5.04 -7.20
N TYR A 38 -8.58 5.45 -6.95
CA TYR A 38 -7.97 6.55 -7.67
C TYR A 38 -7.74 6.18 -9.14
N GLN A 39 -8.38 6.94 -10.03
CA GLN A 39 -8.44 6.65 -11.48
C GLN A 39 -7.18 7.07 -12.25
N ARG A 40 -6.25 7.80 -11.62
CA ARG A 40 -5.02 8.31 -12.25
C ARG A 40 -3.76 7.93 -11.46
N PRO A 41 -3.53 6.62 -11.24
CA PRO A 41 -2.46 6.14 -10.38
C PRO A 41 -1.07 6.57 -10.88
N VAL A 42 -0.12 6.66 -9.94
CA VAL A 42 1.24 7.15 -10.22
C VAL A 42 1.99 6.25 -11.20
N TYR A 43 1.76 4.93 -11.16
CA TYR A 43 2.38 4.01 -12.12
C TYR A 43 1.98 4.27 -13.56
N ARG A 44 0.99 5.13 -13.87
CA ARG A 44 0.71 5.53 -15.26
C ARG A 44 1.87 6.33 -15.88
N ARG A 45 2.79 6.84 -15.07
CA ARG A 45 3.99 7.54 -15.51
C ARG A 45 5.17 6.62 -15.85
N VAL A 46 5.07 5.32 -15.58
CA VAL A 46 6.12 4.34 -15.94
C VAL A 46 6.27 4.26 -17.46
N LYS A 47 7.44 3.83 -17.93
CA LYS A 47 7.79 3.77 -19.36
C LYS A 47 6.82 2.91 -20.18
N GLU A 48 6.25 1.88 -19.56
CA GLU A 48 5.28 0.97 -20.18
C GLU A 48 3.92 1.64 -20.43
N CYS A 49 3.60 2.71 -19.68
CA CYS A 49 2.30 3.37 -19.70
C CYS A 49 2.33 4.84 -20.18
N SER A 50 3.52 5.44 -20.36
CA SER A 50 3.68 6.82 -20.79
C SER A 50 4.87 7.00 -21.73
N GLU A 51 4.62 7.54 -22.93
CA GLU A 51 5.70 7.92 -23.86
C GLU A 51 6.60 9.05 -23.32
N ASN A 52 6.08 9.87 -22.38
CA ASN A 52 6.80 10.99 -21.77
C ASN A 52 7.37 10.64 -20.37
N SER A 53 7.49 9.36 -20.02
CA SER A 53 8.03 8.92 -18.72
C SER A 53 9.33 9.67 -18.38
N PRO A 54 9.48 10.23 -17.16
CA PRO A 54 8.71 9.97 -15.93
C PRO A 54 7.45 10.83 -15.76
N ASP A 55 7.08 11.62 -16.76
CA ASP A 55 5.87 12.43 -16.73
C ASP A 55 4.68 11.72 -17.38
N TYR A 56 3.48 12.27 -17.16
CA TYR A 56 2.29 11.79 -17.85
C TYR A 56 2.39 12.08 -19.35
N GLY A 57 1.96 11.12 -20.15
CA GLY A 57 1.97 11.20 -21.59
C GLY A 57 0.85 10.36 -22.21
N PRO A 58 0.78 10.34 -23.54
CA PRO A 58 -0.10 9.43 -24.25
C PRO A 58 0.27 7.97 -23.93
N LEU A 59 -0.74 7.10 -23.99
CA LEU A 59 -0.57 5.67 -23.78
C LEU A 59 0.12 5.07 -25.02
N PRO A 60 1.26 4.36 -24.88
CA PRO A 60 1.93 3.70 -26.00
C PRO A 60 1.00 2.71 -26.72
N ALA A 61 1.19 2.53 -28.03
CA ALA A 61 0.35 1.63 -28.84
C ALA A 61 0.34 0.16 -28.35
N ASN A 62 1.41 -0.29 -27.69
CA ASN A 62 1.57 -1.64 -27.14
C ASN A 62 1.48 -1.67 -25.60
N ALA A 63 0.84 -0.69 -24.98
CA ALA A 63 0.75 -0.62 -23.53
C ALA A 63 -0.11 -1.76 -22.96
N PRO A 64 0.28 -2.35 -21.82
CA PRO A 64 -0.53 -3.37 -21.17
C PRO A 64 -1.82 -2.79 -20.61
N GLY A 65 -2.91 -3.57 -20.64
CA GLY A 65 -4.24 -3.11 -20.18
C GLY A 65 -4.28 -2.66 -18.71
N TRP A 66 -3.34 -3.14 -17.90
CA TRP A 66 -3.20 -2.76 -16.50
C TRP A 66 -2.77 -1.30 -16.31
N CYS A 67 -2.23 -0.62 -17.34
CA CYS A 67 -1.90 0.81 -17.28
C CYS A 67 -3.09 1.73 -16.97
N LEU A 68 -4.31 1.28 -17.26
CA LEU A 68 -5.55 2.03 -17.04
C LEU A 68 -6.31 1.55 -15.80
N ALA A 69 -5.80 0.53 -15.11
CA ALA A 69 -6.40 0.04 -13.88
C ALA A 69 -6.45 1.17 -12.84
N PRO A 70 -7.57 1.37 -12.12
CA PRO A 70 -7.59 2.28 -10.98
C PRO A 70 -6.90 1.62 -9.79
N PHE A 71 -6.18 2.41 -8.98
CA PHE A 71 -5.44 1.92 -7.83
C PHE A 71 -5.30 3.01 -6.78
N ASP A 72 -5.62 2.68 -5.54
CA ASP A 72 -5.52 3.59 -4.40
C ASP A 72 -4.37 3.17 -3.47
N PRO A 73 -3.32 3.98 -3.32
CA PRO A 73 -2.25 3.70 -2.36
C PRO A 73 -2.70 3.79 -0.89
N GLU A 74 -3.81 4.48 -0.60
CA GLU A 74 -4.30 4.74 0.76
C GLU A 74 -5.56 3.94 1.13
N GLY A 75 -5.85 2.87 0.37
CA GLY A 75 -7.05 2.04 0.51
C GLY A 75 -7.27 1.43 1.91
N ILE A 76 -8.18 0.45 2.00
CA ILE A 76 -8.65 -0.09 3.30
C ILE A 76 -7.49 -0.61 4.15
N LEU A 77 -6.52 -1.29 3.54
CA LEU A 77 -5.40 -1.87 4.28
C LEU A 77 -4.45 -0.80 4.84
N SER A 78 -4.25 0.31 4.12
CA SER A 78 -3.48 1.46 4.64
C SER A 78 -4.21 2.09 5.82
N SER A 79 -5.52 2.32 5.67
CA SER A 79 -6.39 2.86 6.72
C SER A 79 -6.42 1.98 7.98
N LEU A 80 -6.49 0.65 7.80
CA LEU A 80 -6.42 -0.32 8.90
C LEU A 80 -5.08 -0.24 9.63
N MET A 81 -3.97 -0.18 8.90
CA MET A 81 -2.64 -0.06 9.49
C MET A 81 -2.45 1.26 10.24
N ALA A 82 -3.03 2.36 9.73
CA ALA A 82 -3.05 3.65 10.41
C ALA A 82 -3.84 3.57 11.73
N ALA A 83 -5.01 2.92 11.74
CA ALA A 83 -5.80 2.70 12.95
C ALA A 83 -5.04 1.86 13.98
N VAL A 84 -4.41 0.75 13.57
CA VAL A 84 -3.57 -0.08 14.44
C VAL A 84 -2.43 0.74 15.04
N THR A 85 -1.74 1.56 14.23
CA THR A 85 -0.65 2.43 14.70
C THR A 85 -1.13 3.44 15.74
N CYS A 86 -2.35 3.98 15.58
CA CYS A 86 -2.98 4.86 16.56
C CYS A 86 -3.20 4.15 17.91
N PHE A 87 -3.74 2.92 17.89
CA PHE A 87 -3.93 2.13 19.12
C PHE A 87 -2.61 1.75 19.78
N VAL A 88 -1.58 1.42 18.99
CA VAL A 88 -0.23 1.19 19.49
C VAL A 88 0.27 2.46 20.19
N GLY A 89 0.19 3.63 19.55
CA GLY A 89 0.55 4.91 20.15
C GLY A 89 -0.21 5.21 21.45
N LEU A 90 -1.52 4.90 21.49
CA LEU A 90 -2.33 5.02 22.71
C LEU A 90 -1.80 4.11 23.83
N HIS A 91 -1.44 2.86 23.51
CA HIS A 91 -0.84 1.94 24.48
C HIS A 91 0.47 2.48 25.06
N PHE A 92 1.36 3.02 24.22
CA PHE A 92 2.58 3.69 24.66
C PHE A 92 2.28 4.90 25.55
N GLY A 93 1.25 5.69 25.21
CA GLY A 93 0.79 6.84 26.00
C GLY A 93 0.21 6.44 27.36
N GLN A 94 -0.54 5.33 27.44
CA GLN A 94 -1.05 4.79 28.69
C GLN A 94 0.09 4.38 29.64
N ILE A 95 1.18 3.81 29.12
CA ILE A 95 2.37 3.47 29.91
C ILE A 95 2.99 4.74 30.54
N ILE A 96 3.02 5.86 29.81
CA ILE A 96 3.49 7.16 30.35
C ILE A 96 2.60 7.63 31.50
N ALA A 97 1.28 7.55 31.31
CA ALA A 97 0.31 8.03 32.28
C ALA A 97 0.31 7.19 33.57
N HIS A 98 0.50 5.87 33.47
CA HIS A 98 0.36 4.96 34.60
C HIS A 98 1.67 4.74 35.38
N PHE A 99 2.81 4.59 34.68
CA PHE A 99 4.10 4.33 35.32
C PHE A 99 4.88 5.63 35.45
N LYS A 100 5.44 5.92 36.64
CA LYS A 100 6.28 7.11 36.87
C LYS A 100 7.78 6.83 36.75
N ASP A 101 8.19 5.58 36.96
CA ASP A 101 9.59 5.19 36.89
C ASP A 101 10.08 5.10 35.43
N HIS A 102 11.28 5.64 35.18
CA HIS A 102 11.83 5.74 33.83
C HIS A 102 12.32 4.38 33.30
N MET A 103 12.94 3.57 34.15
CA MET A 103 13.46 2.26 33.77
C MET A 103 12.31 1.30 33.44
N GLN A 104 11.24 1.34 34.24
CA GLN A 104 10.05 0.54 34.01
C GLN A 104 9.34 0.91 32.70
N ARG A 105 9.24 2.21 32.37
CA ARG A 105 8.70 2.67 31.07
C ARG A 105 9.51 2.10 29.89
N MET A 106 10.84 2.25 29.93
CA MET A 106 11.71 1.76 28.86
C MET A 106 11.62 0.24 28.70
N SER A 107 11.53 -0.50 29.81
CA SER A 107 11.36 -1.96 29.78
C SER A 107 10.04 -2.35 29.12
N LEU A 108 8.91 -1.75 29.53
CA LEU A 108 7.59 -2.06 28.97
C LEU A 108 7.49 -1.70 27.49
N TRP A 109 8.03 -0.55 27.09
CA TRP A 109 8.12 -0.13 25.70
C TRP A 109 8.98 -1.06 24.84
N SER A 110 10.11 -1.51 25.38
CA SER A 110 10.99 -2.44 24.68
C SER A 110 10.30 -3.80 24.52
N MET A 111 9.64 -4.29 25.56
CA MET A 111 8.90 -5.55 25.54
C MET A 111 7.73 -5.52 24.55
N SER A 112 7.01 -4.40 24.42
CA SER A 112 5.91 -4.27 23.46
C SER A 112 6.40 -4.05 22.02
N ALA A 113 7.53 -3.39 21.82
CA ALA A 113 8.12 -3.16 20.49
C ALA A 113 8.83 -4.40 19.91
N PHE A 114 9.44 -5.22 20.76
CA PHE A 114 10.20 -6.41 20.33
C PHE A 114 9.42 -7.38 19.42
N PRO A 115 8.18 -7.81 19.75
CA PRO A 115 7.44 -8.72 18.87
C PRO A 115 7.11 -8.09 17.51
N LEU A 116 6.82 -6.78 17.47
CA LEU A 116 6.60 -6.06 16.22
C LEU A 116 7.87 -6.06 15.35
N LEU A 117 9.03 -5.82 15.97
CA LEU A 117 10.32 -5.86 15.29
C LEU A 117 10.66 -7.25 14.75
N VAL A 118 10.44 -8.31 15.55
CA VAL A 118 10.63 -9.70 15.11
C VAL A 118 9.71 -10.03 13.95
N SER A 119 8.43 -9.64 14.02
CA SER A 119 7.48 -9.88 12.92
C SER A 119 7.88 -9.17 11.63
N GLY A 120 8.34 -7.91 11.71
CA GLY A 120 8.84 -7.16 10.55
C GLY A 120 10.08 -7.80 9.93
N TYR A 121 11.01 -8.30 10.75
CA TYR A 121 12.19 -9.02 10.27
C TYR A 121 11.81 -10.33 9.56
N ILE A 122 10.86 -11.09 10.11
CA ILE A 122 10.34 -12.31 9.45
C ILE A 122 9.73 -11.96 8.10
N LEU A 123 8.89 -10.92 8.00
CA LEU A 123 8.30 -10.50 6.72
C LEU A 123 9.36 -10.06 5.70
N GLN A 124 10.42 -9.36 6.15
CA GLN A 124 11.54 -8.97 5.30
C GLN A 124 12.30 -10.18 4.76
N THR A 125 12.53 -11.22 5.57
CA THR A 125 13.17 -12.47 5.12
C THR A 125 12.29 -13.31 4.20
N LEU A 126 10.96 -13.18 4.29
CA LEU A 126 10.00 -13.76 3.36
C LEU A 126 9.90 -12.98 2.02
N GLY A 127 10.69 -11.92 1.85
CA GLY A 127 10.80 -11.19 0.58
C GLY A 127 9.87 -9.98 0.46
N MET A 128 9.20 -9.54 1.53
CA MET A 128 8.48 -8.26 1.53
C MET A 128 9.48 -7.11 1.75
N PRO A 129 9.57 -6.13 0.82
CA PRO A 129 10.48 -5.00 1.02
C PRO A 129 9.97 -4.07 2.13
N LEU A 130 10.88 -3.60 2.99
CA LEU A 130 10.60 -2.60 4.03
C LEU A 130 9.98 -1.29 3.49
N SER A 131 10.45 -0.83 2.33
CA SER A 131 9.97 0.38 1.70
C SER A 131 9.40 0.06 0.32
N LYS A 132 8.11 0.33 0.13
CA LYS A 132 7.47 0.29 -1.18
C LYS A 132 7.23 1.73 -1.67
N PRO A 133 7.77 2.13 -2.83
CA PRO A 133 7.47 3.44 -3.38
C PRO A 133 5.99 3.50 -3.80
N LEU A 134 5.22 4.41 -3.18
CA LEU A 134 3.80 4.61 -3.49
C LEU A 134 3.59 5.75 -4.50
N TYR A 135 4.41 6.79 -4.40
CA TYR A 135 4.23 8.04 -5.17
C TYR A 135 5.44 8.44 -6.01
N THR A 136 6.57 7.74 -5.85
CA THR A 136 7.79 7.96 -6.61
C THR A 136 7.97 6.82 -7.62
N LEU A 137 8.46 7.15 -8.81
CA LEU A 137 8.89 6.15 -9.80
C LEU A 137 10.29 5.63 -9.47
#